data_AF-A0A841GKM3-F1
#
_entry.id   AF-A0A841GKM3-F1
#
_cell.length_a   1.000
_cell.length_b   1.000
_cell.length_c   1.000
_cell.angle_alpha   90.00
_cell.angle_beta   90.00
_cell.angle_gamma   90.00
#
_symmetry.space_group_name_H-M   'P 1'
#
loop_
_entity.id
_entity.type
_entity.pdbx_description
1 polymer ?
#
loop_
_entity_poly.entity_id
_entity_poly.type
_entity_poly.pdbx_seq_one_letter_code
_entity_poly.pdbx_strand_id
1 'polypeptide(L)'
;MHWFFPVWHHSFYGWIIPIIGLALFILVVFLFYRILKSLIKDFNEKRSSSYNFSNDESLKILNERFARGKISEEEYKRFKNLILK
;
A
#
# COMPACT_ATOMS: atom_id res chain seq x y z
N MET A 1 -38.11 11.40 -41.18
CA MET A 1 -37.74 10.06 -41.68
C MET A 1 -36.28 10.08 -42.08
N HIS A 2 -35.55 9.08 -41.59
CA HIS A 2 -34.16 8.71 -41.88
C HIS A 2 -33.11 9.84 -41.97
N TRP A 3 -32.50 10.09 -40.82
CA TRP A 3 -31.16 10.66 -40.71
C TRP A 3 -30.17 9.74 -41.42
N PHE A 4 -29.86 10.04 -42.68
CA PHE A 4 -28.76 9.42 -43.41
C PHE A 4 -27.47 10.14 -43.02
N PHE A 5 -26.79 9.64 -42.00
CA PHE A 5 -25.37 9.95 -41.83
C PHE A 5 -24.60 9.15 -42.90
N PRO A 6 -23.84 9.80 -43.80
CA PRO A 6 -23.07 9.09 -44.80
C PRO A 6 -21.94 8.32 -44.12
N VAL A 7 -22.14 7.01 -43.97
CA VAL A 7 -21.10 6.03 -43.63
C VAL A 7 -20.18 5.85 -44.85
N TRP A 8 -19.41 6.87 -45.17
CA TRP A 8 -18.41 6.85 -46.24
C TRP A 8 -17.10 7.51 -45.75
N HIS A 9 -16.48 6.86 -44.77
CA HIS A 9 -15.07 7.08 -44.38
C HIS A 9 -14.34 5.73 -44.20
N HIS A 10 -14.73 4.71 -44.98
CA HIS A 10 -14.36 3.29 -44.80
C HIS A 10 -13.06 2.85 -45.49
N SER A 11 -11.94 3.56 -45.29
CA SER A 11 -10.64 2.95 -45.64
C SER A 11 -9.51 3.23 -44.66
N PHE A 12 -9.47 4.42 -44.04
CA PHE A 12 -8.47 4.74 -43.01
C PHE A 12 -9.04 4.79 -41.59
N TYR A 13 -10.33 5.12 -41.43
CA TYR A 13 -10.96 5.24 -40.10
C TYR A 13 -11.42 3.92 -39.50
N GLY A 14 -11.42 2.82 -40.27
CA GLY A 14 -11.84 1.51 -39.78
C GLY A 14 -10.88 0.89 -38.75
N TRP A 15 -9.58 1.20 -38.84
CA TRP A 15 -8.54 0.69 -37.94
C TRP A 15 -8.26 1.61 -36.75
N ILE A 16 -8.54 2.91 -36.87
CA ILE A 16 -8.28 3.86 -35.77
C ILE A 16 -9.33 3.74 -34.65
N ILE A 17 -10.57 3.34 -34.99
CA ILE A 17 -11.66 3.18 -34.04
C ILE A 17 -11.38 2.05 -33.01
N PRO A 18 -10.91 0.86 -33.40
CA PRO A 18 -10.53 -0.15 -32.41
C PRO A 18 -9.27 0.26 -31.61
N ILE A 19 -8.33 0.99 -32.22
CA ILE A 19 -7.11 1.48 -31.56
C ILE A 19 -7.44 2.50 -30.47
N ILE A 20 -8.32 3.47 -30.77
CA ILE A 20 -8.73 4.47 -29.79
C ILE A 20 -9.56 3.83 -28.66
N GLY A 21 -10.41 2.85 -28.99
CA GLY A 21 -11.15 2.07 -28.00
C GLY A 21 -10.23 1.27 -27.08
N LEU A 22 -9.20 0.63 -27.62
CA LEU A 22 -8.21 -0.12 -26.84
C LEU A 22 -7.40 0.82 -25.93
N ALA A 23 -6.96 1.97 -26.44
CA ALA A 23 -6.24 2.97 -25.64
C ALA A 23 -7.09 3.47 -24.46
N LEU A 24 -8.37 3.73 -24.69
CA LEU A 24 -9.31 4.18 -23.66
C LEU A 24 -9.59 3.08 -22.63
N PHE A 25 -9.69 1.82 -23.07
CA PHE A 25 -9.81 0.65 -22.19
C PHE A 25 -8.58 0.49 -21.28
N ILE A 26 -7.37 0.57 -21.85
CA ILE A 26 -6.12 0.50 -21.08
C ILE A 26 -6.05 1.64 -20.06
N LEU A 27 -6.49 2.84 -20.43
CA LEU A 27 -6.52 3.99 -19.53
C LEU A 27 -7.45 3.76 -18.33
N VAL A 28 -8.66 3.21 -18.57
CA VAL A 28 -9.60 2.86 -17.50
C VAL A 28 -9.01 1.80 -16.58
N VAL A 29 -8.45 0.71 -17.13
CA VAL A 29 -7.82 -0.37 -16.36
C VAL A 29 -6.64 0.17 -15.53
N PHE A 30 -5.82 1.06 -16.11
CA PHE A 30 -4.72 1.69 -15.40
C PHE A 30 -5.19 2.54 -14.22
N LEU A 31 -6.28 3.30 -14.41
CA LEU A 31 -6.88 4.10 -13.33
C LEU A 31 -7.34 3.21 -12.18
N PHE A 32 -8.06 2.12 -12.48
CA PHE A 32 -8.47 1.13 -11.49
C PHE A 32 -7.29 0.47 -10.79
N TYR A 33 -6.25 0.06 -11.53
CA TYR A 33 -5.04 -0.51 -10.96
C TYR A 33 -4.35 0.46 -9.99
N ARG A 34 -4.24 1.74 -10.35
CA ARG A 34 -3.65 2.77 -9.48
C ARG A 34 -4.44 2.97 -8.19
N ILE A 35 -5.78 2.97 -8.27
CA ILE A 35 -6.67 3.09 -7.10
C ILE A 35 -6.52 1.88 -6.19
N LEU A 36 -6.58 0.66 -6.75
CA LEU A 36 -6.39 -0.58 -5.99
C LEU A 36 -4.99 -0.65 -5.36
N LYS A 37 -3.94 -0.26 -6.09
CA LYS A 37 -2.58 -0.20 -5.58
C LYS A 37 -2.43 0.81 -4.44
N SER A 38 -3.09 1.97 -4.53
CA SER A 38 -3.10 2.96 -3.44
C SER A 38 -3.71 2.39 -2.17
N LEU A 39 -4.88 1.75 -2.30
CA LEU A 39 -5.56 1.12 -1.17
C LEU A 39 -4.69 0.03 -0.53
N ILE A 40 -4.07 -0.84 -1.33
CA ILE A 40 -3.22 -1.93 -0.82
C ILE A 40 -1.92 -1.40 -0.21
N LYS A 41 -1.34 -0.31 -0.75
CA LYS A 41 -0.13 0.32 -0.21
C LYS A 41 -0.38 0.85 1.20
N ASP A 42 -1.53 1.47 1.45
CA ASP A 42 -1.91 2.01 2.76
C ASP A 42 -2.06 0.90 3.83
N PHE A 43 -2.46 -0.31 3.42
CA PHE A 43 -2.52 -1.47 4.31
C PHE A 43 -1.14 -2.09 4.60
N ASN A 44 -0.21 -2.07 3.65
CA ASN A 44 1.13 -2.63 3.82
C ASN A 44 2.08 -1.69 4.59
N GLU A 45 1.93 -0.37 4.51
CA GLU A 45 2.73 0.54 5.34
C GLU A 45 2.37 0.45 6.83
N LYS A 46 1.11 0.14 7.18
CA LYS A 46 0.69 0.00 8.59
C LYS A 46 1.15 -1.31 9.26
N ARG A 47 1.46 -2.37 8.50
CA ARG A 47 1.94 -3.63 9.09
C ARG A 47 3.39 -3.60 9.54
N SER A 48 4.21 -2.66 9.04
CA SER A 48 5.58 -2.47 9.56
C SER A 48 5.62 -1.65 10.85
N SER A 49 4.59 -0.84 11.14
CA SER A 49 4.56 0.03 12.33
C SER A 49 4.04 -0.65 13.60
N SER A 50 3.22 -1.71 13.47
CA SER A 50 2.60 -2.38 14.62
C SER A 50 3.61 -3.15 15.49
N TYR A 51 4.65 -3.72 14.86
CA TYR A 51 5.73 -4.41 15.59
C TYR A 51 6.59 -3.43 16.41
N ASN A 52 6.94 -2.27 15.84
CA ASN A 52 7.73 -1.26 16.54
C ASN A 52 6.99 -0.65 17.73
N PHE A 53 5.66 -0.44 17.61
CA PHE A 53 4.85 0.10 18.71
C PHE A 53 4.86 -0.82 19.94
N SER A 54 4.78 -2.13 19.71
CA SER A 54 4.78 -3.14 20.78
C SER A 54 6.13 -3.22 21.50
N ASN A 55 7.23 -3.02 20.76
CA ASN A 55 8.58 -3.02 21.32
C ASN A 55 8.85 -1.78 22.16
N ASP A 56 8.40 -0.60 21.72
CA ASP A 56 8.57 0.65 22.50
C ASP A 56 7.84 0.59 23.85
N GLU A 57 6.62 0.05 23.88
CA GLU A 57 5.87 -0.12 25.12
C GLU A 57 6.54 -1.13 26.06
N SER A 58 7.04 -2.24 25.52
CA SER A 58 7.79 -3.25 26.28
C SER A 58 9.09 -2.70 26.86
N LEU A 59 9.84 -1.90 26.10
CA LEU A 59 11.06 -1.23 26.55
C LEU A 59 10.78 -0.18 27.63
N LYS A 60 9.65 0.54 27.55
CA LYS A 60 9.22 1.50 28.56
C LYS A 60 8.97 0.83 29.91
N ILE A 61 8.25 -0.29 29.93
CA ILE A 61 7.99 -1.07 31.15
C ILE A 61 9.30 -1.60 31.74
N LEU A 62 10.21 -2.07 30.88
CA LEU A 62 11.51 -2.57 31.30
C LEU A 62 12.35 -1.47 31.98
N ASN A 63 12.43 -0.29 31.37
CA ASN A 63 13.12 0.88 31.94
C ASN A 63 12.51 1.31 33.28
N GLU A 64 11.18 1.31 33.40
CA GLU A 64 10.50 1.67 34.65
C GLU A 64 10.85 0.69 35.79
N ARG A 65 10.92 -0.61 35.50
CA ARG A 65 11.31 -1.63 36.50
C ARG A 65 12.76 -1.49 36.93
N PHE A 66 13.67 -1.18 36.00
CA PHE A 66 15.07 -0.92 36.30
C PHE A 66 15.24 0.33 37.15
N ALA A 67 14.58 1.44 36.80
CA ALA A 67 14.62 2.69 37.56
C ALA A 67 14.06 2.53 38.99
N ARG A 68 13.10 1.62 39.17
CA ARG A 68 12.56 1.25 40.49
C ARG A 68 13.45 0.28 41.28
N GLY A 69 14.57 -0.16 40.73
CA GLY A 69 15.46 -1.14 41.35
C GLY A 69 14.84 -2.54 41.51
N LYS A 70 13.78 -2.85 40.75
CA LYS A 70 13.10 -4.16 40.83
C LYS A 70 13.82 -5.27 40.07
N ILE A 71 14.79 -4.91 39.23
CA ILE A 71 15.58 -5.82 38.40
C ILE A 71 17.04 -5.39 38.42
N SER A 72 17.95 -6.34 38.31
CA SER A 72 19.39 -6.08 38.21
C SER A 72 19.79 -5.60 36.80
N GLU A 73 21.00 -5.05 36.68
CA GLU A 73 21.55 -4.63 35.38
C GLU A 73 21.70 -5.82 34.40
N GLU A 74 22.03 -7.00 34.92
CA GLU A 74 22.17 -8.23 34.13
C GLU A 74 20.81 -8.67 33.56
N GLU A 75 19.77 -8.65 34.39
CA GLU A 75 18.40 -8.96 33.98
C GLU A 75 17.89 -7.95 32.94
N TYR A 76 18.13 -6.66 33.17
CA TYR A 76 17.79 -5.60 32.23
C TYR A 76 18.41 -5.83 30.85
N LYS A 77 19.72 -6.13 30.80
CA LYS A 77 20.43 -6.41 29.54
C LYS A 77 19.87 -7.63 28.82
N ARG A 78 19.54 -8.72 29.55
CA ARG A 78 18.93 -9.91 28.96
C ARG A 78 17.57 -9.62 28.32
N PHE A 79 16.67 -8.94 29.03
CA PHE A 79 15.34 -8.61 28.50
C PHE A 79 15.38 -7.62 27.34
N LYS A 80 16.25 -6.61 27.41
CA LYS A 80 16.43 -5.64 26.31
C LYS A 80 16.86 -6.33 25.02
N ASN A 81 17.78 -7.29 25.09
CA ASN A 81 18.20 -8.07 23.94
C ASN A 81 17.11 -9.00 23.38
N LEU A 82 16.16 -9.44 24.22
CA LEU A 82 15.02 -10.25 23.77
C LEU A 82 13.96 -9.42 23.04
N ILE A 83 13.76 -8.15 23.43
CA ILE A 83 12.77 -7.25 22.82
C ILE A 83 13.27 -6.66 21.48
N LEU A 84 14.59 -6.45 21.36
CA LEU A 84 15.21 -5.86 20.17
C LEU A 84 15.57 -6.90 19.09
N LYS A 85 15.37 -8.18 19.35
CA LYS A 85 15.70 -9.30 18.44
C LYS A 85 14.48 -9.74 17.64
#